data_AF-D4X9V2-F1
#
_entry.id   AF-D4X9V2-F1
#
_cell.length_a   1.000
_cell.length_b   1.000
_cell.length_c   1.000
_cell.angle_alpha   90.00
_cell.angle_beta   90.00
_cell.angle_gamma   90.00
#
_symmetry.space_group_name_H-M   'P 1'
#
loop_
_entity.id
_entity.type
_entity.pdbx_description
1 polymer ?
#
loop_
_entity_poly.entity_id
_entity_poly.type
_entity_poly.pdbx_seq_one_letter_code
_entity_poly.pdbx_strand_id
1 'polypeptide(L)'
;MQSFSDAKRVVHAASKPDETLELSQPARRKRTAGVGEGANSPDFITALARGLDVLRCFRHGVTALGNLDLARLTGLPKPTISRITYTLTELGYLRYHPDTGKYSPGYG
;
A
#
# COMPACT_ATOMS: atom_id res chain seq x y z
N MET A 1 -25.77 61.69 -17.99
CA MET A 1 -25.51 60.23 -18.07
C MET A 1 -26.10 59.60 -16.82
N GLN A 2 -27.23 58.90 -16.98
CA GLN A 2 -27.95 58.15 -15.94
C GLN A 2 -27.04 57.01 -15.37
N SER A 3 -27.25 56.29 -14.26
CA SER A 3 -28.39 56.01 -13.39
C SER A 3 -27.92 55.08 -12.25
N PHE A 4 -28.49 55.25 -11.06
CA PHE A 4 -28.82 54.26 -10.02
C PHE A 4 -27.78 53.27 -9.47
N SER A 5 -27.36 53.56 -8.23
CA SER A 5 -27.23 52.57 -7.17
C SER A 5 -28.60 51.92 -6.88
N ASP A 6 -28.73 50.60 -7.03
CA ASP A 6 -29.48 49.69 -6.13
C ASP A 6 -29.40 48.24 -6.63
N ALA A 7 -29.63 47.30 -5.71
CA ALA A 7 -30.02 45.90 -5.93
C ALA A 7 -28.97 44.96 -6.55
N LYS A 8 -28.54 43.96 -5.80
CA LYS A 8 -29.34 42.77 -5.47
C LYS A 8 -28.41 41.66 -4.97
N ARG A 9 -28.78 41.08 -3.83
CA ARG A 9 -28.31 39.81 -3.27
C ARG A 9 -27.52 38.93 -4.24
N VAL A 10 -26.27 38.63 -3.89
CA VAL A 10 -25.57 37.45 -4.41
C VAL A 10 -26.47 36.24 -4.18
N VAL A 11 -26.92 35.68 -5.29
CA VAL A 11 -27.69 34.44 -5.36
C VAL A 11 -26.84 33.31 -4.78
N HIS A 12 -27.35 32.64 -3.74
CA HIS A 12 -26.91 31.28 -3.40
C HIS A 12 -27.30 30.37 -4.56
N ALA A 13 -26.33 30.07 -5.43
CA ALA A 13 -26.51 29.15 -6.53
C ALA A 13 -25.65 27.91 -6.28
N ALA A 14 -26.35 26.86 -5.88
CA ALA A 14 -26.04 25.45 -6.07
C ALA A 14 -24.73 24.95 -5.45
N SER A 15 -24.89 24.35 -4.27
CA SER A 15 -24.14 23.17 -3.84
C SER A 15 -23.85 22.28 -5.05
N LYS A 16 -22.59 21.95 -5.30
CA LYS A 16 -22.29 20.64 -5.86
C LYS A 16 -22.34 19.67 -4.68
N PRO A 17 -23.42 18.90 -4.48
CA PRO A 17 -23.32 17.77 -3.57
C PRO A 17 -22.39 16.75 -4.24
N ASP A 18 -21.49 16.18 -3.44
CA ASP A 18 -20.73 14.98 -3.74
C ASP A 18 -20.29 14.82 -5.21
N GLU A 19 -19.04 15.23 -5.50
CA GLU A 19 -18.24 14.45 -6.44
C GLU A 19 -18.11 13.03 -5.84
N THR A 20 -19.16 12.25 -6.05
CA THR A 20 -19.18 10.82 -5.84
C THR A 20 -18.02 10.32 -6.67
N LEU A 21 -16.97 9.86 -6.01
CA LEU A 21 -15.87 9.13 -6.61
C LEU A 21 -16.51 7.93 -7.31
N GLU A 22 -16.88 8.12 -8.57
CA GLU A 22 -17.31 7.07 -9.50
C GLU A 22 -16.10 6.15 -9.65
N LEU A 23 -16.01 5.20 -8.73
CA LEU A 23 -15.09 4.07 -8.77
C LEU A 23 -15.28 3.45 -10.15
N SER A 24 -14.26 3.63 -10.99
CA SER A 24 -14.26 3.11 -12.35
C SER A 24 -14.64 1.63 -12.29
N GLN A 25 -15.68 1.26 -13.05
CA GLN A 25 -16.15 -0.12 -13.08
C GLN A 25 -14.95 -1.03 -13.37
N PRO A 26 -14.81 -2.16 -12.65
CA PRO A 26 -13.64 -3.00 -12.80
C PRO A 26 -13.57 -3.44 -14.25
N ALA A 27 -12.48 -3.08 -14.92
CA ALA A 27 -12.16 -3.53 -16.26
C ALA A 27 -12.22 -5.06 -16.24
N ARG A 28 -13.34 -5.63 -16.71
CA ARG A 28 -13.60 -7.07 -16.71
C ARG A 28 -12.73 -7.70 -17.79
N ARG A 29 -11.41 -7.74 -17.55
CA ARG A 29 -10.50 -8.59 -18.31
C ARG A 29 -11.03 -10.00 -18.11
N LYS A 30 -11.42 -10.62 -19.22
CA LYS A 30 -11.90 -12.00 -19.27
C LYS A 30 -10.75 -12.90 -18.80
N ARG A 31 -10.65 -13.11 -17.48
CA ARG A 31 -9.72 -14.08 -16.90
C ARG A 31 -10.18 -15.44 -17.40
N THR A 32 -9.54 -15.94 -18.44
CA THR A 32 -9.58 -17.36 -18.78
C THR A 32 -8.95 -18.06 -17.60
N ALA A 33 -9.79 -18.59 -16.71
CA ALA A 33 -9.40 -19.48 -15.63
C ALA A 33 -8.90 -20.79 -16.25
N GLY A 34 -7.67 -20.74 -16.77
CA GLY A 34 -6.88 -21.91 -17.05
C GLY A 34 -6.32 -22.40 -15.73
N VAL A 35 -6.55 -23.67 -15.42
CA VAL A 35 -6.13 -24.38 -14.21
C VAL A 35 -4.59 -24.47 -14.17
N GLY A 36 -3.99 -23.33 -13.82
CA GLY A 36 -2.57 -23.05 -13.66
C GLY A 36 -2.45 -21.77 -12.83
N GLU A 37 -3.20 -21.71 -11.73
CA GLU A 37 -3.62 -20.47 -11.06
C GLU A 37 -2.82 -20.31 -9.76
N GLY A 38 -1.84 -19.41 -9.79
CA GLY A 38 -0.90 -19.19 -8.68
C GLY A 38 0.28 -18.31 -9.10
N ALA A 39 1.40 -18.41 -8.38
CA ALA A 39 2.62 -17.59 -8.57
C ALA A 39 3.24 -17.61 -10.00
N ASN A 40 2.70 -18.42 -10.92
CA ASN A 40 3.12 -18.54 -12.32
C ASN A 40 2.22 -17.74 -13.30
N SER A 41 1.21 -17.02 -12.80
CA SER A 41 0.40 -16.13 -13.63
C SER A 41 1.20 -14.88 -14.05
N PRO A 42 1.10 -14.41 -15.30
CA PRO A 42 1.71 -13.15 -15.72
C PRO A 42 1.15 -11.93 -14.97
N ASP A 43 -0.05 -12.05 -14.38
CA ASP A 43 -0.65 -11.01 -13.55
C ASP A 43 -0.10 -11.01 -12.11
N PHE A 44 0.75 -11.99 -11.74
CA PHE A 44 1.28 -12.12 -10.39
C PHE A 44 2.53 -11.26 -10.18
N ILE A 45 2.42 -10.25 -9.31
CA ILE A 45 3.54 -9.38 -8.95
C ILE A 45 4.36 -10.03 -7.84
N THR A 46 5.38 -10.80 -8.22
CA THR A 46 6.27 -11.50 -7.28
C THR A 46 6.90 -10.57 -6.26
N ALA A 47 7.31 -9.36 -6.65
CA ALA A 47 7.92 -8.39 -5.74
C ALA A 47 6.99 -7.98 -4.59
N LEU A 48 5.71 -7.72 -4.90
CA LEU A 48 4.69 -7.40 -3.90
C LEU A 48 4.43 -8.60 -2.98
N ALA A 49 4.29 -9.79 -3.57
CA ALA A 49 4.11 -11.01 -2.78
C ALA A 49 5.25 -11.22 -1.77
N ARG A 50 6.51 -11.01 -2.20
CA ARG A 50 7.66 -11.10 -1.29
C ARG A 50 7.65 -10.03 -0.20
N GLY A 51 7.26 -8.81 -0.53
CA GLY A 51 7.10 -7.73 0.46
C GLY A 51 6.06 -8.09 1.53
N LEU A 52 4.91 -8.61 1.11
CA LEU A 52 3.84 -9.05 2.01
C LEU A 52 4.24 -10.27 2.84
N ASP A 53 5.00 -11.21 2.27
CA ASP A 53 5.52 -12.36 3.01
C ASP A 53 6.45 -11.93 4.17
N VAL A 54 7.26 -10.89 3.98
CA VAL A 54 8.08 -10.30 5.05
C VAL A 54 7.21 -9.71 6.16
N LEU A 55 6.14 -8.97 5.80
CA LEU A 55 5.21 -8.43 6.80
C LEU A 55 4.49 -9.54 7.60
N ARG A 56 4.16 -10.65 6.95
CA ARG A 56 3.53 -11.82 7.60
C ARG A 56 4.43 -12.54 8.60
N CYS A 57 5.75 -12.31 8.58
CA CYS A 57 6.66 -12.89 9.57
C CYS A 57 6.47 -12.29 10.98
N PHE A 58 5.95 -11.06 11.07
CA PHE A 58 5.67 -10.41 12.34
C PHE A 58 4.32 -10.87 12.90
N ARG A 59 4.33 -12.06 13.54
CA ARG A 59 3.14 -12.64 14.18
C ARG A 59 3.01 -12.19 15.64
N HIS A 60 1.83 -12.38 16.20
CA HIS A 60 1.55 -12.17 17.62
C HIS A 60 2.62 -12.86 18.50
N GLY A 61 3.29 -12.09 19.35
CA GLY A 61 4.37 -12.55 20.22
C GLY A 61 5.80 -12.30 19.69
N VAL A 62 5.97 -11.98 18.40
CA VAL A 62 7.27 -11.61 17.83
C VAL A 62 7.40 -10.10 17.77
N THR A 63 8.18 -9.53 18.68
CA THR A 63 8.31 -8.06 18.83
C THR A 63 9.32 -7.44 17.86
N ALA A 64 10.37 -8.16 17.48
CA ALA A 64 11.34 -7.67 16.50
C ALA A 64 12.12 -8.81 15.80
N LEU A 65 12.37 -8.66 14.49
CA LEU A 65 13.11 -9.62 13.66
C LEU A 65 14.26 -8.94 12.92
N GLY A 66 15.42 -9.61 12.84
CA GLY A 66 16.55 -9.14 12.02
C GLY A 66 16.47 -9.65 10.58
N ASN A 67 17.31 -9.08 9.70
CA ASN A 67 17.38 -9.52 8.29
C ASN A 67 17.74 -11.00 8.14
N LEU A 68 18.52 -11.58 9.06
CA LEU A 68 18.86 -13.01 9.04
C LEU A 68 17.66 -13.88 9.39
N ASP A 69 16.88 -13.48 10.40
CA ASP A 69 15.67 -14.20 10.82
C ASP A 69 14.63 -14.16 9.71
N LEU A 70 14.43 -12.98 9.12
CA LEU A 70 13.53 -12.80 7.97
C LEU A 70 13.96 -13.64 6.76
N ALA A 71 15.26 -13.71 6.46
CA ALA A 71 15.76 -14.57 5.38
C ALA A 71 15.48 -16.06 5.65
N ARG A 72 15.64 -16.51 6.91
CA ARG A 72 15.33 -17.89 7.29
C ARG A 72 13.83 -18.19 7.23
N LEU A 73 12.98 -17.28 7.70
CA LEU A 73 11.53 -17.46 7.74
C LEU A 73 10.88 -17.42 6.36
N THR A 74 11.40 -16.56 5.46
CA THR A 74 10.84 -16.38 4.11
C THR A 74 11.53 -17.24 3.04
N GLY A 75 12.71 -17.80 3.36
CA GLY A 75 13.57 -18.49 2.38
C GLY A 75 14.17 -17.56 1.32
N LEU A 76 14.08 -16.25 1.50
CA LEU A 76 14.61 -15.27 0.55
C LEU A 76 16.10 -15.00 0.77
N PRO A 77 16.86 -14.71 -0.30
CA PRO A 77 18.23 -14.27 -0.17
C PRO A 77 18.36 -13.00 0.68
N LYS A 78 19.41 -12.92 1.49
CA LYS A 78 19.69 -11.78 2.37
C LYS A 78 19.67 -10.40 1.64
N PRO A 79 20.24 -10.25 0.43
CA PRO A 79 20.16 -9.00 -0.33
C PRO A 79 18.72 -8.59 -0.69
N THR A 80 17.86 -9.56 -1.00
CA THR A 80 16.45 -9.33 -1.29
C THR A 80 15.71 -8.83 -0.06
N ILE A 81 15.95 -9.47 1.09
CA ILE A 81 15.39 -9.03 2.38
C ILE A 81 15.82 -7.61 2.72
N SER A 82 17.12 -7.29 2.62
CA SER A 82 17.62 -5.94 2.92
C SER A 82 16.93 -4.86 2.07
N ARG A 83 16.67 -5.13 0.79
CA ARG A 83 15.96 -4.19 -0.09
C ARG A 83 14.50 -4.04 0.30
N ILE A 84 13.83 -5.15 0.61
CA ILE A 84 12.42 -5.14 1.04
C ILE A 84 12.27 -4.40 2.36
N THR A 85 13.09 -4.71 3.37
CA THR A 85 13.00 -4.08 4.70
C THR A 85 13.35 -2.60 4.62
N TYR A 86 14.31 -2.20 3.78
CA TYR A 86 14.57 -0.80 3.48
C TYR A 86 13.31 -0.09 2.96
N THR A 87 12.72 -0.58 1.86
CA THR A 87 11.52 0.03 1.27
C THR A 87 10.34 0.07 2.25
N LEU A 88 10.09 -1.02 2.98
CA LEU A 88 9.01 -1.06 3.98
C LEU A 88 9.26 -0.12 5.17
N THR A 89 10.52 0.15 5.51
CA THR A 89 10.87 1.12 6.56
C THR A 89 10.64 2.54 6.07
N GLU A 90 11.08 2.87 4.85
CA GLU A 90 10.85 4.19 4.23
C GLU A 90 9.34 4.50 4.05
N LEU A 91 8.53 3.47 3.79
CA LEU A 91 7.07 3.59 3.69
C LEU A 91 6.35 3.59 5.05
N GLY A 92 7.05 3.41 6.17
CA GLY A 92 6.48 3.40 7.52
C GLY A 92 5.81 2.09 7.95
N TYR A 93 5.82 1.05 7.11
CA TYR A 93 5.30 -0.27 7.44
C TYR A 93 6.20 -1.04 8.42
N LEU A 94 7.49 -0.72 8.46
CA LEU A 94 8.44 -1.25 9.44
C LEU A 94 9.15 -0.10 10.19
N ARG A 95 9.52 -0.37 11.43
CA ARG A 95 10.42 0.47 12.23
C ARG A 95 11.74 -0.26 12.42
N TYR A 96 12.84 0.39 12.06
CA TYR A 96 14.18 -0.09 12.37
C TYR A 96 14.59 0.33 13.79
N HIS A 97 15.14 -0.62 14.55
CA HIS A 97 15.67 -0.42 15.90
C HIS A 97 17.21 -0.41 15.84
N PRO A 98 17.85 0.78 15.92
CA PRO A 98 19.31 0.89 15.75
C PRO A 98 20.09 0.13 16.82
N ASP A 99 19.54 0.02 18.03
CA ASP A 99 20.20 -0.63 19.17
C ASP A 99 20.34 -2.15 19.00
N THR A 100 19.43 -2.76 18.24
CA THR A 100 19.38 -4.22 18.05
C THR A 100 19.61 -4.67 16.61
N GLY A 101 19.57 -3.75 15.64
CA GLY A 101 19.62 -4.05 14.22
C GLY A 101 18.40 -4.82 13.71
N LYS A 102 17.27 -4.76 14.44
CA LYS A 102 16.04 -5.49 14.13
C LYS A 102 14.93 -4.55 13.64
N TYR A 103 13.90 -5.12 13.06
CA TYR A 103 12.72 -4.44 12.58
C TYR A 103 11.51 -4.86 13.41
N SER A 104 10.54 -3.97 13.60
CA SER A 104 9.20 -4.28 14.11
C SER A 104 8.13 -3.70 13.17
N PRO A 105 6.88 -4.19 13.20
CA PRO A 105 5.78 -3.54 12.49
C PRO A 105 5.66 -2.06 12.89
N GLY A 106 5.48 -1.20 11.88
CA GLY A 106 5.13 0.21 12.05
C GLY A 106 3.62 0.42 12.11
N TYR A 107 3.20 1.68 12.25
CA TYR A 107 1.78 2.09 12.29
C TYR A 107 1.26 2.58 10.93
N GLY A 108 1.88 2.16 9.82
CA GLY A 108 1.46 2.53 8.47
C GLY A 108 0.00 2.23 8.17
#